data_AF-X8CCU3-F1
#
_entry.id   AF-X8CCU3-F1
#
_cell.length_a   1.000
_cell.length_b   1.000
_cell.length_c   1.000
_cell.angle_alpha   90.00
_cell.angle_beta   90.00
_cell.angle_gamma   90.00
#
_symmetry.space_group_name_H-M   'P 1'
#
loop_
_entity.id
_entity.type
_entity.pdbx_description
1 polymer ?
#
loop_
_entity_poly.entity_id
_entity_poly.type
_entity_poly.pdbx_seq_one_letter_code
_entity_poly.pdbx_strand_id
1 'polypeptide(L)' 'MAILVCGARTDEVLDALRGALLTEEEMRNPRAWIAYDDPFGDWHEDPCAELTEAADNVAGHTQQGKDPS' A
#
# COMPACT_ATOMS: atom_id res chain seq x y z
N MET A 1 20.88 3.22 -15.10
CA MET A 1 19.62 3.15 -14.34
C MET A 1 18.66 4.16 -14.96
N ALA A 2 17.44 3.76 -15.32
CA ALA A 2 16.42 4.65 -15.85
C ALA A 2 15.22 4.62 -14.90
N ILE A 3 14.66 5.79 -14.58
CA ILE A 3 13.48 5.93 -13.72
C ILE A 3 12.34 6.41 -14.60
N LEU A 4 11.23 5.68 -14.58
CA LEU A 4 10.00 6.08 -15.22
C LEU A 4 9.17 6.83 -14.19
N VAL A 5 8.83 8.07 -14.50
CA VAL A 5 7.98 8.92 -13.66
C VAL A 5 6.67 9.23 -14.39
N CYS A 6 5.56 9.18 -13.67
CA CYS A 6 4.24 9.60 -14.15
C CYS A 6 3.72 10.69 -13.20
N GLY A 7 3.75 11.95 -13.61
CA GLY A 7 3.31 13.08 -12.78
C GLY A 7 4.22 13.44 -11.58
N ALA A 8 5.08 12.53 -11.14
CA ALA A 8 6.07 12.76 -10.08
C ALA A 8 7.38 13.38 -10.60
N ARG A 9 8.10 14.08 -9.74
CA ARG A 9 9.44 14.56 -10.06
C ARG A 9 10.48 13.48 -9.80
N THR A 10 11.45 13.37 -10.69
CA THR A 10 12.48 12.32 -10.61
C THR A 10 13.37 12.44 -9.37
N ASP A 11 13.63 13.65 -8.90
CA ASP A 11 14.40 13.92 -7.67
C ASP A 11 13.67 13.41 -6.42
N GLU A 12 12.37 13.68 -6.31
CA GLU A 12 11.54 13.19 -5.19
C GLU A 12 11.52 11.65 -5.14
N VAL A 13 11.39 11.00 -6.30
CA VAL A 13 11.43 9.53 -6.41
C VAL A 13 12.81 8.98 -6.02
N LEU A 14 13.88 9.64 -6.45
CA LEU A 14 15.25 9.24 -6.11
C LEU A 14 15.53 9.37 -4.61
N ASP A 15 15.06 10.43 -3.99
CA ASP A 15 15.30 10.67 -2.57
C ASP A 15 14.49 9.71 -1.70
N ALA A 16 13.23 9.42 -2.06
CA ALA A 16 12.44 8.39 -1.39
C ALA A 16 13.10 7.00 -1.50
N LEU A 17 13.55 6.61 -2.70
CA LEU A 17 14.24 5.32 -2.92
C LEU A 17 15.54 5.22 -2.12
N ARG A 18 16.30 6.31 -2.02
CA ARG A 18 17.53 6.34 -1.22
C ARG A 18 17.23 6.26 0.27
N GLY A 19 16.18 6.93 0.74
CA GLY A 19 15.72 6.87 2.12
C GLY A 19 15.20 5.49 2.53
N ALA A 20 14.66 4.73 1.58
CA ALA A 20 14.19 3.37 1.80
C ALA A 20 15.31 2.30 1.87
N LEU A 21 16.56 2.66 1.54
CA LEU A 21 17.67 1.70 1.60
C LEU A 21 18.13 1.51 3.04
N LEU A 22 18.03 0.27 3.49
CA LEU A 22 18.60 -0.13 4.78
C LEU A 22 20.12 -0.10 4.72
N THR A 23 20.72 0.48 5.75
CA THR A 23 22.14 0.36 6.03
C THR A 23 22.50 -1.05 6.48
N GLU A 24 23.79 -1.38 6.44
CA GLU A 24 24.31 -2.66 6.94
C GLU A 24 24.01 -2.91 8.44
N GLU A 25 23.82 -1.85 9.23
CA GLU A 25 23.41 -1.98 10.63
C GLU A 25 21.94 -2.37 10.76
N GLU A 26 21.07 -1.73 10.00
CA GLU A 26 19.63 -1.99 10.02
C GLU A 26 19.31 -3.35 9.40
N MET A 27 20.08 -3.78 8.38
CA MET A 27 20.00 -5.12 7.81
C MET A 27 20.31 -6.24 8.83
N ARG A 28 21.11 -5.96 9.86
CA ARG A 28 21.43 -6.92 10.92
C ARG A 28 20.32 -7.07 11.97
N ASN A 29 19.30 -6.22 11.96
CA ASN A 29 18.18 -6.28 12.90
C ASN A 29 16.80 -6.23 12.22
N PRO A 30 16.37 -7.33 11.56
CA PRO A 30 15.08 -7.38 10.88
C PRO A 30 13.85 -7.13 11.77
N ARG A 31 13.97 -7.36 13.08
CA ARG A 31 12.85 -7.13 14.02
C ARG A 31 12.55 -5.65 14.22
N ALA A 32 13.51 -4.76 13.95
CA ALA A 32 13.31 -3.32 14.09
C ALA A 32 12.52 -2.71 12.91
N TRP A 33 12.46 -3.39 11.76
CA TRP A 33 11.88 -2.82 10.54
C TRP A 33 10.40 -2.46 10.67
N ILE A 34 9.64 -3.19 11.50
CA ILE A 34 8.21 -2.92 11.72
C ILE A 34 7.94 -1.55 12.37
N ALA A 35 8.97 -0.94 12.97
CA ALA A 35 8.88 0.38 13.57
C ALA A 35 9.34 1.50 12.62
N TYR A 36 9.80 1.17 11.41
CA TYR A 36 10.16 2.18 10.43
C TYR A 36 8.91 2.68 9.71
N ASP A 37 8.85 4.00 9.54
CA ASP A 37 7.81 4.62 8.73
C ASP A 37 7.95 4.14 7.27
N ASP A 38 6.83 3.83 6.62
CA ASP A 38 6.82 3.46 5.20
C ASP A 38 7.07 4.72 4.35
N PRO A 39 8.22 4.82 3.65
CA PRO A 39 8.55 5.99 2.84
C PRO A 39 7.65 6.15 1.61
N PHE A 40 6.82 5.14 1.28
CA PHE A 40 5.86 5.18 0.17
C PHE A 40 4.41 5.24 0.65
N GLY A 41 4.15 5.27 1.96
CA GLY A 41 2.80 5.15 2.52
C GLY A 41 1.82 6.19 2.00
N ASP A 42 2.26 7.43 1.80
CA ASP A 42 1.44 8.54 1.28
C ASP A 42 1.14 8.42 -0.23
N TRP A 43 1.90 7.59 -0.96
CA TRP A 43 1.69 7.32 -2.39
C TRP A 43 0.89 6.03 -2.63
N HIS A 44 0.61 5.28 -1.56
CA HIS A 44 -0.24 4.12 -1.63
C HIS A 44 -1.71 4.57 -1.75
N GLU A 45 -2.18 4.80 -2.98
CA GLU A 45 -3.61 4.72 -3.26
C GLU A 45 -4.01 3.26 -3.02
N ASP A 46 -4.72 2.97 -1.93
CA ASP A 46 -5.06 1.60 -1.56
C ASP A 46 -6.04 1.00 -2.59
N PRO A 47 -5.57 0.22 -3.58
CA PRO A 47 -6.46 -0.36 -4.58
C PRO A 47 -7.24 -1.53 -3.97
N CYS A 48 -6.87 -1.98 -2.77
CA CYS A 48 -7.56 -3.02 -2.02
C CYS A 48 -8.76 -2.48 -1.24
N ALA A 49 -8.85 -1.17 -0.99
CA ALA A 49 -10.04 -0.55 -0.42
C ALA A 49 -11.26 -0.80 -1.32
N GLU A 50 -11.11 -0.60 -2.62
CA GLU A 50 -12.12 -0.88 -3.66
C GLU A 50 -12.53 -2.37 -3.71
N LEU A 51 -11.58 -3.31 -3.52
CA LEU A 51 -11.90 -4.75 -3.45
C LEU A 51 -12.68 -5.12 -2.17
N THR A 52 -12.42 -4.43 -1.07
CA THR A 52 -13.10 -4.67 0.21
C THR A 52 -14.54 -4.15 0.14
N GLU A 53 -14.75 -2.95 -0.41
CA GLU A 53 -16.09 -2.41 -0.66
C GLU A 53 -16.89 -3.29 -1.64
N ALA A 54 -16.27 -3.75 -2.73
CA ALA A 54 -16.91 -4.67 -3.68
C ALA A 54 -17.38 -5.99 -3.04
N ALA A 55 -16.67 -6.52 -2.04
CA ALA A 55 -17.04 -7.73 -1.31
C ALA A 55 -18.21 -7.51 -0.34
N ASP A 56 -18.23 -6.36 0.36
CA ASP A 56 -19.33 -5.99 1.27
C ASP A 56 -20.65 -5.75 0.50
N ASN A 57 -20.57 -5.20 -0.72
CA ASN A 57 -21.71 -5.01 -1.61
C ASN A 57 -22.35 -6.34 -2.06
N VAL A 58 -21.54 -7.39 -2.24
CA VAL A 58 -22.00 -8.74 -2.63
C VAL A 58 -22.62 -9.46 -1.44
N ALA A 59 -22.08 -9.29 -0.24
CA ALA A 59 -22.65 -9.86 0.99
C ALA A 59 -24.03 -9.28 1.32
N GLY A 60 -24.23 -7.96 1.14
CA GLY A 60 -25.51 -7.29 1.37
C GLY A 60 -26.62 -7.72 0.40
N HIS A 61 -26.28 -8.15 -0.81
CA HIS A 61 -27.26 -8.56 -1.83
C HIS A 61 -27.87 -9.96 -1.60
N THR A 62 -27.25 -10.79 -0.77
CA THR A 62 -27.71 -12.18 -0.51
C THR A 62 -28.72 -12.32 0.63
N GLN A 63 -28.95 -11.26 1.42
CA GLN A 63 -29.95 -11.28 2.52
C GLN A 63 -31.35 -10.82 2.10
N GLN A 64 -31.52 -10.29 0.89
CA GLN A 64 -32.82 -9.82 0.38
C GLN A 64 -33.49 -10.89 -0.49
N GLY A 65 -33.57 -12.11 0.03
CA GLY A 65 -34.10 -13.27 -0.70
C GLY A 65 -34.69 -14.34 0.21
N LYS A 66 -35.07 -13.99 1.44
CA LYS A 66 -35.76 -14.92 2.33
C LYS A 66 -36.72 -14.17 3.24
N ASP A 67 -38.00 -14.19 2.88
CA ASP A 67 -39.04 -14.58 3.82
C ASP A 67 -40.38 -14.91 3.11
N PRO A 68 -41.22 -15.75 3.73
CA PRO A 68 -42.04 -16.76 3.08
C PRO A 68 -43.52 -16.36 2.99
N SER A 69 -44.28 -17.04 2.11
CA SER A 69 -45.72 -17.26 2.33
C SER A 69 -46.22 -18.49 1.59
#